data_AF-A0A150PCY8-F1
#
_entry.id   AF-A0A150PCY8-F1
#
_cell.length_a   1.000
_cell.length_b   1.000
_cell.length_c   1.000
_cell.angle_alpha   90.00
_cell.angle_beta   90.00
_cell.angle_gamma   90.00
#
_symmetry.space_group_name_H-M   'P 1'
#
loop_
_entity.id
_entity.type
_entity.pdbx_description
1 polymer ?
#
loop_
_entity_poly.entity_id
_entity_poly.type
_entity_poly.pdbx_seq_one_letter_code
_entity_poly.pdbx_strand_id
1 'polypeptide(L)'
;MGTTVTRALEGCAAQHGGELRPGPGVTDLVLHHGFRPRIVDGLLTGVHDPTESHFRLLEAFAPAPLLHSAYAHAEQAGYLCHEFGDSYLVLS
;
A
#
# COMPACT_ATOMS: atom_id res chain seq x y z
N MET A 1 -1.30 1.10 8.02
CA MET A 1 -2.66 1.70 7.92
C MET A 1 -2.66 2.74 6.81
N GLY A 2 -3.45 2.57 5.76
CA GLY A 2 -3.67 3.55 4.69
C GLY A 2 -2.45 3.81 3.79
N THR A 3 -2.72 4.14 2.53
CA THR A 3 -1.68 4.47 1.53
C THR A 3 -1.00 5.80 1.85
N THR A 4 -1.73 6.79 2.39
CA THR A 4 -1.20 8.11 2.77
C THR A 4 -0.15 8.04 3.88
N VAL A 5 -0.45 7.33 4.98
CA VAL A 5 0.51 7.17 6.10
C VAL A 5 1.76 6.44 5.61
N THR A 6 1.58 5.41 4.80
CA THR A 6 2.68 4.65 4.23
C THR A 6 3.59 5.54 3.39
N ARG A 7 3.02 6.37 2.49
CA ARG A 7 3.80 7.32 1.69
C ARG A 7 4.52 8.34 2.58
N ALA A 8 3.88 8.84 3.63
CA ALA A 8 4.49 9.80 4.55
C ALA A 8 5.72 9.20 5.28
N LEU A 9 5.59 8.00 5.82
CA LEU A 9 6.67 7.31 6.54
C LEU A 9 7.84 6.94 5.62
N GLU A 10 7.54 6.27 4.51
CA GLU A 10 8.57 5.86 3.54
C GLU A 10 9.21 7.07 2.86
N GLY A 11 8.43 8.14 2.61
CA GLY A 11 8.92 9.40 2.07
C GLY A 11 9.91 10.11 3.00
N CYS A 12 9.58 10.17 4.30
CA CYS A 12 10.48 10.72 5.31
C CYS A 12 11.78 9.92 5.38
N ALA A 13 11.69 8.60 5.47
CA ALA A 13 12.86 7.72 5.51
C ALA A 13 13.71 7.85 4.23
N ALA A 14 13.10 7.92 3.05
CA ALA A 14 13.82 8.10 1.79
C ALA A 14 14.63 9.41 1.76
N GLN A 15 14.11 10.50 2.33
CA GLN A 15 14.79 11.80 2.41
C GLN A 15 15.89 11.83 3.48
N HIS A 16 15.87 10.92 4.45
CA HIS A 16 16.70 10.98 5.65
C HIS A 16 17.54 9.71 5.87
N GLY A 17 17.92 9.04 4.78
CA GLY A 17 18.86 7.92 4.83
C GLY A 17 18.30 6.63 5.45
N GLY A 18 16.97 6.48 5.50
CA GLY A 18 16.28 5.34 6.10
C GLY A 18 15.75 5.60 7.51
N GLU A 19 15.93 6.80 8.07
CA GLU A 19 15.47 7.15 9.41
C GLU A 19 14.25 8.07 9.39
N LEU A 20 13.37 7.93 10.38
CA LEU A 20 12.28 8.87 10.60
C LEU A 20 12.79 10.09 11.35
N ARG A 21 12.36 11.29 10.93
CA ARG A 21 12.56 12.53 11.69
C ARG A 21 11.24 13.22 11.96
N PRO A 22 11.03 13.76 13.16
CA PRO A 22 9.84 14.53 13.47
C PRO A 22 9.86 15.86 12.71
N GLY A 23 8.70 16.25 12.17
CA GLY A 23 8.53 17.54 11.52
C GLY A 23 7.57 17.48 10.34
N PRO A 24 7.22 18.65 9.77
CA PRO A 24 6.48 18.70 8.53
C PRO A 24 7.35 18.22 7.37
N GLY A 25 6.72 17.62 6.37
CA GLY A 25 7.38 17.18 5.15
C GLY A 25 6.37 17.00 4.02
N VAL A 26 6.87 17.06 2.79
CA VAL A 26 6.11 16.75 1.59
C VAL A 26 6.83 15.61 0.88
N THR A 27 6.06 14.69 0.31
CA THR A 27 6.59 13.58 -0.43
C THR A 27 5.77 13.31 -1.68
N ASP A 28 6.47 13.25 -2.81
CA ASP A 28 5.93 12.77 -4.08
C ASP A 28 6.27 11.30 -4.29
N LEU A 29 6.68 10.58 -3.24
CA LEU A 29 7.05 9.18 -3.34
C LEU A 29 5.88 8.35 -3.87
N VAL A 30 6.15 7.66 -4.97
CA VAL A 30 5.27 6.65 -5.57
C VAL A 30 5.82 5.29 -5.21
N LEU A 31 5.03 4.53 -4.47
CA LEU A 31 5.31 3.12 -4.17
C LEU A 31 4.87 2.29 -5.37
N HIS A 32 5.75 1.44 -5.87
CA HIS A 32 5.54 0.63 -7.07
C HIS A 32 6.21 -0.73 -6.94
N HIS A 33 5.95 -1.61 -7.91
CA HIS A 33 6.66 -2.89 -8.00
C HIS A 33 8.19 -2.70 -7.96
N GLY A 34 8.86 -3.40 -7.05
CA GLY A 34 10.32 -3.32 -6.87
C GLY A 34 10.77 -2.26 -5.86
N PHE A 35 9.87 -1.39 -5.40
CA PHE A 35 10.13 -0.63 -4.18
C PHE A 35 10.23 -1.59 -2.99
N ARG A 36 11.12 -1.29 -2.05
CA ARG A 36 11.31 -2.06 -0.82
C ARG A 36 11.01 -1.13 0.36
N PRO A 37 9.84 -1.28 1.01
CA PRO A 37 9.54 -0.56 2.25
C PRO A 37 10.66 -0.74 3.28
N ARG A 38 11.01 0.35 3.97
CA ARG A 38 12.04 0.34 5.01
C ARG A 38 11.46 0.53 6.41
N ILE A 39 10.30 1.18 6.50
CA ILE A 39 9.65 1.54 7.75
C ILE A 39 8.38 0.74 7.96
N VAL A 40 7.63 0.48 6.88
CA VAL A 40 6.33 -0.18 6.95
C VAL A 40 6.45 -1.64 6.55
N ASP A 41 6.19 -2.55 7.48
CA ASP A 41 6.23 -4.01 7.22
C ASP A 41 4.95 -4.56 6.58
N GLY A 42 3.86 -3.78 6.62
CA GLY A 42 2.58 -4.21 6.06
C GLY A 42 1.56 -3.09 5.96
N LEU A 43 0.58 -3.31 5.10
CA LEU A 43 -0.43 -2.33 4.74
C LEU A 43 -1.84 -2.87 5.04
N LEU A 44 -2.56 -2.11 5.87
CA LEU A 44 -4.02 -2.24 6.01
C LEU A 44 -4.68 -1.17 5.14
N THR A 45 -5.50 -1.57 4.17
CA THR A 45 -6.14 -0.67 3.17
C THR A 45 -7.48 -1.23 2.72
N GLY A 46 -8.36 -0.39 2.17
CA GLY A 46 -9.58 -0.86 1.50
C GLY A 46 -9.27 -1.76 0.29
N VAL A 47 -10.28 -2.53 -0.14
CA VAL A 47 -10.22 -3.29 -1.40
C VAL A 47 -10.26 -2.33 -2.59
N HIS A 48 -9.22 -2.38 -3.43
CA HIS A 48 -9.06 -1.53 -4.61
C HIS A 48 -9.10 -2.36 -5.89
N ASP A 49 -9.74 -1.82 -6.93
CA ASP A 49 -9.76 -2.43 -8.26
C ASP A 49 -8.35 -2.45 -8.88
N PRO A 50 -7.96 -3.52 -9.61
CA PRO A 50 -6.63 -3.63 -10.23
C PRO A 50 -6.25 -2.48 -11.18
N THR A 51 -7.22 -1.74 -11.72
CA THR A 51 -7.01 -0.60 -12.60
C THR A 51 -6.68 0.69 -11.84
N GLU A 52 -6.91 0.74 -10.52
CA GLU A 52 -6.65 1.90 -9.70
C GLU A 52 -5.17 2.06 -9.33
N SER A 53 -4.71 3.30 -9.20
CA SER A 53 -3.34 3.62 -8.78
C SER A 53 -3.01 3.09 -7.37
N HIS A 54 -4.01 3.00 -6.49
CA HIS A 54 -3.85 2.40 -5.16
C HIS A 54 -3.49 0.92 -5.21
N PHE A 55 -3.99 0.17 -6.21
CA PHE A 55 -3.62 -1.22 -6.38
C PHE A 55 -2.13 -1.36 -6.73
N ARG A 56 -1.58 -0.47 -7.55
CA ARG A 56 -0.15 -0.48 -7.90
C ARG A 56 0.78 -0.26 -6.70
N LEU A 57 0.32 0.48 -5.70
CA LEU A 57 1.06 0.64 -4.44
C LEU A 57 1.18 -0.68 -3.68
N LEU A 58 0.17 -1.55 -3.75
CA LEU A 58 0.20 -2.86 -3.11
C LEU A 58 1.34 -3.74 -3.67
N GLU A 59 1.75 -3.52 -4.92
CA GLU A 59 2.84 -4.26 -5.56
C GLU A 59 4.22 -4.01 -4.91
N ALA A 60 4.33 -2.99 -4.04
CA ALA A 60 5.51 -2.78 -3.19
C ALA A 60 5.57 -3.77 -2.02
N PHE A 61 4.44 -4.36 -1.62
CA PHE A 61 4.29 -5.24 -0.46
C PHE A 61 4.08 -6.72 -0.85
N ALA A 62 3.43 -6.98 -1.99
CA ALA A 62 3.18 -8.34 -2.44
C ALA A 62 3.30 -8.49 -3.97
N PRO A 63 3.62 -9.69 -4.48
CA PRO A 63 3.67 -9.95 -5.91
C PRO A 63 2.31 -9.72 -6.58
N ALA A 64 2.31 -9.12 -7.77
CA ALA A 64 1.09 -8.86 -8.54
C ALA A 64 0.18 -10.11 -8.70
N PRO A 65 0.70 -11.33 -8.99
CA PRO A 65 -0.16 -12.51 -9.11
C PRO A 65 -0.94 -12.84 -7.83
N LEU A 66 -0.34 -12.63 -6.65
CA LEU A 66 -1.00 -12.85 -5.37
C LEU A 66 -2.11 -11.82 -5.14
N LEU A 67 -1.85 -10.55 -5.46
CA LEU A 67 -2.83 -9.47 -5.34
C LEU A 67 -4.03 -9.67 -6.27
N HIS A 68 -3.79 -10.08 -7.52
CA HIS A 68 -4.87 -10.39 -8.47
C HIS A 68 -5.70 -11.60 -8.00
N SER A 69 -5.06 -12.64 -7.46
CA SER A 69 -5.76 -13.79 -6.90
C SER A 69 -6.60 -13.41 -5.67
N ALA A 70 -6.09 -12.53 -4.81
CA ALA A 70 -6.82 -12.03 -3.65
C ALA A 70 -8.04 -11.18 -4.07
N TYR A 71 -7.88 -10.32 -5.08
CA TYR A 71 -8.97 -9.54 -5.66
C TYR A 71 -10.07 -10.43 -6.26
N ALA A 72 -9.70 -11.40 -7.10
CA ALA A 72 -10.67 -12.33 -7.68
C ALA A 72 -11.42 -13.14 -6.60
N HIS A 73 -10.75 -13.52 -5.52
CA HIS A 73 -11.41 -14.18 -4.38
C HIS A 73 -12.40 -13.25 -3.68
N ALA A 74 -12.01 -11.99 -3.43
CA ALA A 74 -12.87 -11.00 -2.78
C ALA A 74 -14.16 -10.74 -3.61
N GLU A 75 -14.03 -10.62 -4.94
CA GLU A 75 -15.19 -10.50 -5.83
C GLU A 75 -16.11 -11.72 -5.75
N GLN A 76 -15.55 -12.94 -5.82
CA GLN A 76 -16.33 -14.17 -5.75
C GLN A 76 -17.03 -14.36 -4.39
N ALA A 77 -16.40 -13.89 -3.31
CA ALA A 77 -16.93 -13.96 -1.96
C ALA A 77 -17.88 -12.81 -1.60
N GLY A 78 -18.08 -11.84 -2.50
CA GLY A 78 -19.01 -10.72 -2.30
C GLY A 78 -18.50 -9.66 -1.32
N TYR A 79 -17.18 -9.46 -1.24
CA TYR A 79 -16.59 -8.38 -0.44
C TYR A 79 -16.98 -7.02 -1.00
N LEU A 80 -17.15 -6.05 -0.13
CA LEU A 80 -17.48 -4.68 -0.48
C LEU A 80 -16.20 -3.90 -0.80
N CYS A 81 -16.19 -3.14 -1.89
CA CYS A 81 -15.05 -2.30 -2.30
C CYS A 81 -15.21 -0.83 -1.84
N HIS A 82 -14.18 -0.02 -2.07
CA HIS A 82 -14.11 1.43 -1.81
C HIS A 82 -14.08 1.85 -0.33
N GLU A 83 -14.22 3.16 -0.06
CA GLU A 83 -13.94 3.81 1.24
C GLU A 83 -14.68 3.24 2.45
N PHE A 84 -15.84 2.61 2.23
CA PHE A 84 -16.68 2.02 3.29
C PHE A 84 -16.82 0.50 3.16
N GLY A 85 -16.04 -0.12 2.28
CA GLY A 85 -16.04 -1.55 2.06
C GLY A 85 -15.13 -2.31 3.04
N ASP A 86 -14.84 -3.54 2.67
CA ASP A 86 -13.89 -4.40 3.35
C ASP A 86 -12.45 -3.93 3.15
N SER A 87 -11.53 -4.54 3.89
CA SER A 87 -10.12 -4.18 3.89
C SER A 87 -9.20 -5.37 3.68
N TYR A 88 -8.09 -5.13 3.00
CA TYR A 88 -6.95 -6.02 2.94
C TYR A 88 -5.91 -5.70 4.00
N LEU A 89 -5.38 -6.75 4.61
CA LEU A 89 -4.10 -6.73 5.31
C LEU A 89 -3.06 -7.43 4.43
N VAL A 90 -2.09 -6.67 3.92
CA VAL A 90 -0.97 -7.17 3.11
C VAL A 90 0.29 -7.10 3.97
N LEU A 91 0.97 -8.23 4.13
CA LEU A 91 2.21 -8.36 4.92
C LEU A 91 3.38 -8.70 3.99
N SER A 92 4.53 -8.07 4.22
CA SER A 92 5.76 -8.22 3.41
C SER A 92 6.59 -9.44 3.81
#